data_AF-A0A952AK12-F1
#
_entry.id   AF-A0A952AK12-F1
#
_cell.length_a   1.000
_cell.length_b   1.000
_cell.length_c   1.000
_cell.angle_alpha   90.00
_cell.angle_beta   90.00
_cell.angle_gamma   90.00
#
_symmetry.space_group_name_H-M   'P 1'
#
loop_
_entity.id
_entity.type
_entity.pdbx_description
1 polymer ?
#
loop_
_entity_poly.entity_id
_entity_poly.type
_entity_poly.pdbx_seq_one_letter_code
_entity_poly.pdbx_strand_id
1 'polypeptide(L)'
;SFALKTLIPQYPETLIGVHLHSSPANFKQKLEAAVNAGCKRFDGALKGIGGCPMAQDDLVGNMNTELMIDFFEEKKLIKGIHKNALQESLKIAQEIFQ
;
A
#
# COMPACT_ATOMS: atom_id res chain seq x y z
N SER A 1 12.68 7.41 -1.33
CA SER A 1 12.16 8.07 -2.55
C SER A 1 13.18 8.14 -3.69
N PHE A 2 14.50 8.05 -3.46
CA PHE A 2 15.53 8.09 -4.52
C PHE A 2 15.23 7.19 -5.73
N ALA A 3 14.95 5.90 -5.50
CA ALA A 3 14.65 4.95 -6.58
C ALA A 3 13.53 5.44 -7.52
N LEU A 4 12.42 5.94 -6.98
CA LEU A 4 11.30 6.45 -7.78
C LEU A 4 11.67 7.72 -8.54
N LYS A 5 12.38 8.65 -7.88
CA LYS A 5 12.84 9.91 -8.50
C LYS A 5 13.82 9.68 -9.65
N THR A 6 14.55 8.57 -9.63
CA THR A 6 15.48 8.18 -10.71
C THR A 6 14.74 7.42 -11.81
N LEU A 7 13.96 6.40 -11.46
CA LEU A 7 13.41 5.47 -12.44
C LEU A 7 12.20 6.06 -13.19
N ILE A 8 11.32 6.82 -12.54
CA ILE A 8 10.11 7.36 -13.20
C ILE A 8 10.47 8.29 -14.38
N PRO A 9 11.39 9.27 -14.23
CA PRO A 9 11.78 10.12 -15.36
C PRO A 9 12.60 9.39 -16.42
N GLN A 10 13.36 8.36 -16.03
CA GLN A 10 14.20 7.58 -16.94
C GLN A 10 13.39 6.68 -17.87
N TYR A 11 12.21 6.21 -17.42
CA TYR A 11 11.35 5.32 -18.19
C TYR A 11 9.92 5.88 -18.30
N PRO A 12 9.71 6.98 -19.05
CA PRO A 12 8.43 7.71 -19.07
C PRO A 12 7.26 6.89 -19.68
N GLU A 13 7.57 5.90 -20.50
CA GLU A 13 6.56 4.99 -21.08
C GLU A 13 6.24 3.78 -20.18
N THR A 14 6.99 3.60 -19.09
CA THR A 14 6.81 2.49 -18.16
C THR A 14 6.09 2.96 -16.90
N LEU A 15 4.99 2.30 -16.54
CA LEU A 15 4.33 2.54 -15.26
C LEU A 15 5.11 1.88 -14.12
N ILE A 16 5.81 2.70 -13.33
CA ILE A 16 6.52 2.23 -12.14
C ILE A 16 5.60 2.29 -10.93
N GLY A 17 5.49 1.16 -10.23
CA GLY A 17 4.76 1.02 -8.97
C GLY A 17 5.66 0.62 -7.81
N VAL A 18 5.09 0.62 -6.60
CA VAL A 18 5.77 0.14 -5.39
C VAL A 18 4.96 -0.95 -4.71
N HIS A 19 5.65 -2.00 -4.30
CA HIS A 19 5.19 -2.99 -3.33
C HIS A 19 5.98 -2.76 -2.04
N LEU A 20 5.33 -2.25 -1.00
CA LEU A 20 5.99 -1.85 0.24
C LEU A 20 5.51 -2.70 1.40
N HIS A 21 6.43 -3.04 2.29
CA HIS A 21 6.08 -3.54 3.62
C HIS A 21 6.06 -2.38 4.62
N SER A 22 5.22 -2.45 5.63
CA SER A 22 5.09 -1.41 6.66
C SER A 22 4.61 -1.96 7.99
N SER A 23 4.91 -1.22 9.06
CA SER A 23 4.18 -1.34 10.31
C SER A 23 3.11 -0.25 10.40
N PRO A 24 2.13 -0.36 11.32
CA PRO A 24 1.14 0.69 11.57
C PRO A 24 1.75 2.05 11.92
N ALA A 25 2.98 2.07 12.45
CA ALA A 25 3.68 3.31 12.81
C ALA A 25 4.30 4.04 11.61
N ASN A 26 4.67 3.33 10.53
CA ASN A 26 5.47 3.91 9.44
C ASN A 26 4.81 3.92 8.06
N PHE A 27 3.60 3.35 7.92
CA PHE A 27 2.92 3.26 6.62
C PHE A 27 2.71 4.63 5.97
N LYS A 28 2.23 5.63 6.72
CA LYS A 28 1.95 6.99 6.19
C LYS A 28 3.21 7.62 5.61
N GLN A 29 4.32 7.59 6.34
CA GLN A 29 5.59 8.17 5.89
C GLN A 29 6.07 7.51 4.58
N LYS A 30 5.91 6.19 4.45
CA LYS A 30 6.27 5.44 3.24
C LYS A 30 5.39 5.82 2.04
N LEU A 31 4.07 5.91 2.25
CA LEU A 31 3.13 6.32 1.20
C LEU A 31 3.39 7.76 0.76
N GLU A 32 3.57 8.70 1.69
CA GLU A 32 3.89 10.09 1.38
C GLU A 32 5.19 10.21 0.58
N ALA A 33 6.24 9.49 0.97
CA ALA A 33 7.50 9.50 0.25
C ALA A 33 7.39 8.99 -1.20
N ALA A 34 6.52 8.01 -1.45
CA ALA A 34 6.28 7.46 -2.78
C ALA A 34 5.38 8.35 -3.64
N VAL A 35 4.29 8.88 -3.07
CA VAL A 35 3.40 9.85 -3.73
C VAL A 35 4.19 11.10 -4.13
N ASN A 36 4.97 11.67 -3.20
CA ASN A 36 5.78 12.86 -3.45
C ASN A 36 6.91 12.62 -4.47
N ALA A 37 7.27 11.35 -4.73
CA ALA A 37 8.21 10.98 -5.78
C ALA A 37 7.53 10.76 -7.14
N GLY A 38 6.21 10.96 -7.24
CA GLY A 38 5.43 10.82 -8.47
C GLY A 38 4.86 9.43 -8.71
N CYS A 39 4.97 8.50 -7.75
CA CYS A 39 4.39 7.16 -7.90
C CYS A 39 2.85 7.21 -7.91
N LYS A 40 2.24 6.45 -8.82
CA LYS A 40 0.77 6.36 -8.98
C LYS A 40 0.24 4.93 -8.86
N ARG A 41 1.13 3.92 -8.76
CA ARG A 41 0.77 2.51 -8.65
C ARG A 41 1.32 1.95 -7.35
N PHE A 42 0.44 1.37 -6.54
CA PHE A 42 0.78 0.82 -5.24
C PHE A 42 0.13 -0.54 -5.10
N ASP A 43 0.91 -1.50 -4.61
CA ASP A 43 0.44 -2.83 -4.27
C ASP A 43 0.28 -2.92 -2.75
N GLY A 44 -0.78 -3.58 -2.30
CA GLY A 44 -1.12 -3.79 -0.91
C GLY A 44 -1.84 -5.12 -0.70
N ALA A 45 -2.05 -5.50 0.56
CA ALA A 45 -2.81 -6.69 0.93
C ALA A 45 -3.95 -6.31 1.88
N LEU A 46 -5.10 -6.96 1.75
CA LEU A 46 -6.21 -6.79 2.70
C LEU A 46 -5.73 -7.17 4.11
N LYS A 47 -6.08 -6.34 5.10
CA LYS A 47 -5.63 -6.46 6.49
C LYS A 47 -4.11 -6.39 6.67
N GLY A 48 -3.35 -6.07 5.63
CA GLY A 48 -1.88 -6.17 5.63
C GLY A 48 -1.36 -7.60 5.78
N ILE A 49 -2.19 -8.60 5.46
CA ILE A 49 -1.85 -10.01 5.62
C ILE A 49 -0.68 -10.39 4.72
N GLY A 50 0.17 -11.27 5.25
CA GLY A 50 1.36 -11.75 4.57
C GLY A 50 2.59 -10.89 4.90
N GLY A 51 3.74 -11.53 4.81
CA GLY A 51 5.03 -10.99 5.22
C GLY A 51 6.09 -12.07 5.07
N CYS A 52 7.35 -11.68 5.18
CA CYS A 52 8.42 -12.66 5.09
C CYS A 52 8.41 -13.51 6.37
N PRO A 53 8.30 -14.85 6.31
CA PRO A 53 8.41 -15.71 7.49
C PRO A 53 9.81 -15.63 8.15
N MET A 54 10.79 -15.03 7.47
CA MET A 54 12.13 -14.75 7.97
C MET A 54 12.30 -13.31 8.48
N ALA A 55 11.24 -12.47 8.45
CA ALA A 55 11.30 -11.15 9.05
C ALA A 55 11.39 -11.32 10.57
N GLN A 56 12.46 -10.83 11.18
CA GLN A 56 12.66 -10.86 12.64
C GLN A 56 11.71 -9.91 13.41
N ASP A 57 10.87 -9.17 12.69
CA ASP A 57 9.94 -8.18 13.24
C ASP A 57 8.52 -8.54 12.82
N ASP A 58 7.80 -9.21 13.71
CA ASP A 58 6.40 -9.63 13.54
C ASP A 58 5.45 -8.44 13.28
N LEU A 59 5.89 -7.20 13.51
CA LEU A 59 5.10 -5.99 13.33
C LEU A 59 5.18 -5.42 11.91
N VAL A 60 5.97 -6.02 11.00
CA VAL A 60 6.15 -5.56 9.62
C VAL A 60 5.58 -6.56 8.62
N GLY A 61 4.42 -6.22 8.06
CA GLY A 61 3.75 -6.99 7.00
C GLY A 61 3.65 -6.23 5.68
N ASN A 62 2.85 -6.77 4.76
CA ASN A 62 2.43 -6.04 3.56
C ASN A 62 1.75 -4.71 3.93
N MET A 63 1.79 -3.73 3.03
CA MET A 63 1.02 -2.50 3.19
C MET A 63 -0.47 -2.83 3.30
N ASN A 64 -1.10 -2.40 4.40
CA ASN A 64 -2.52 -2.61 4.64
C ASN A 64 -3.34 -1.78 3.63
N THR A 65 -4.17 -2.46 2.86
CA THR A 65 -4.95 -1.84 1.77
C THR A 65 -5.93 -0.82 2.30
N GLU A 66 -6.60 -1.09 3.41
CA GLU A 66 -7.57 -0.21 4.05
C GLU A 66 -6.92 1.12 4.46
N LEU A 67 -5.73 1.04 5.09
CA LEU A 67 -4.95 2.22 5.47
C LEU A 67 -4.49 3.03 4.24
N MET A 68 -4.15 2.36 3.14
CA MET A 68 -3.82 3.03 1.87
C MET A 68 -5.03 3.77 1.31
N ILE A 69 -6.19 3.13 1.30
CA ILE A 69 -7.44 3.71 0.79
C ILE A 69 -7.77 4.97 1.55
N ASP A 70 -7.77 4.90 2.89
CA ASP A 70 -8.03 6.07 3.73
C ASP A 70 -7.04 7.19 3.47
N PHE A 71 -5.74 6.88 3.37
CA PHE A 71 -4.71 7.86 3.03
C PHE A 71 -4.93 8.51 1.66
N PHE A 72 -5.25 7.73 0.62
CA PHE A 72 -5.45 8.27 -0.72
C PHE A 72 -6.77 9.05 -0.85
N GLU A 73 -7.83 8.67 -0.13
CA GLU A 73 -9.08 9.44 -0.04
C GLU A 73 -8.84 10.77 0.68
N GLU A 74 -8.12 10.78 1.81
CA GLU A 74 -7.75 12.00 2.54
C GLU A 74 -6.99 13.00 1.65
N LYS A 75 -6.06 12.49 0.83
CA LYS A 75 -5.29 13.30 -0.13
C LYS A 75 -6.04 13.60 -1.44
N LYS A 76 -7.27 13.11 -1.60
CA LYS A 76 -8.10 13.25 -2.82
C LYS A 76 -7.43 12.68 -4.09
N LEU A 77 -6.64 11.61 -3.93
CA LEU A 77 -5.90 10.96 -5.00
C LEU A 77 -6.67 9.82 -5.67
N ILE A 78 -7.75 9.33 -5.04
CA ILE A 78 -8.67 8.34 -5.62
C ILE A 78 -10.11 8.83 -5.51
N LYS A 79 -10.97 8.39 -6.43
CA LYS A 79 -12.38 8.83 -6.54
C LYS A 79 -13.37 7.93 -5.79
N GLY A 80 -12.88 7.19 -4.80
CA GLY A 80 -13.68 6.32 -3.94
C GLY A 80 -13.67 4.86 -4.37
N ILE A 81 -13.70 3.99 -3.37
CA ILE A 81 -13.82 2.53 -3.51
C ILE A 81 -15.20 2.10 -3.06
N HIS A 82 -15.73 1.02 -3.65
CA HIS A 82 -17.02 0.46 -3.27
C HIS A 82 -16.95 -0.11 -1.83
N LYS A 83 -17.25 0.72 -0.83
CA LYS A 83 -17.04 0.40 0.60
C LYS A 83 -17.73 -0.89 1.03
N ASN A 84 -18.95 -1.17 0.58
CA ASN A 84 -19.64 -2.42 0.95
C ASN A 84 -18.92 -3.68 0.42
N ALA A 85 -18.38 -3.62 -0.81
CA ALA A 85 -17.65 -4.73 -1.40
C ALA A 85 -16.29 -4.90 -0.70
N LEU A 86 -15.63 -3.79 -0.35
CA LEU A 86 -14.42 -3.84 0.47
C LEU A 86 -14.68 -4.49 1.83
N GLN A 87 -15.74 -4.09 2.54
CA GLN A 87 -16.10 -4.69 3.83
C GLN A 87 -16.38 -6.19 3.72
N GLU A 88 -17.07 -6.63 2.66
CA GLU A 88 -17.31 -8.06 2.44
C GLU A 88 -16.01 -8.82 2.16
N SER A 89 -15.14 -8.28 1.31
CA SER A 89 -13.80 -8.85 1.08
C SER A 89 -12.96 -8.94 2.35
N LEU A 90 -13.09 -7.97 3.27
CA LEU A 90 -12.41 -7.99 4.56
C LEU A 90 -12.94 -9.08 5.50
N LYS A 91 -14.24 -9.37 5.48
CA LYS A 91 -14.81 -10.49 6.25
C LYS A 91 -14.30 -11.83 5.72
N ILE A 92 -14.34 -12.03 4.40
CA ILE A 92 -13.81 -13.25 3.78
C ILE A 92 -12.32 -13.42 4.11
N ALA A 93 -11.53 -12.35 4.01
CA ALA A 93 -10.12 -12.40 4.37
C ALA A 93 -9.90 -12.71 5.86
N GLN A 94 -10.77 -12.23 6.75
CA GLN A 94 -10.72 -12.60 8.17
C GLN A 94 -10.92 -14.11 8.34
N GLU A 95 -11.99 -14.67 7.77
CA GLU A 95 -12.37 -16.08 7.92
C GLU A 95 -11.31 -17.06 7.39
N ILE A 96 -10.56 -16.67 6.36
CA ILE A 96 -9.53 -17.53 5.75
C ILE A 96 -8.22 -17.51 6.55
N PHE A 97 -7.85 -16.37 7.13
CA PHE A 97 -6.49 -16.14 7.65
C PHE A 97 -6.42 -15.93 9.17
N GLN A 98 -7.53 -15.90 9.90
CA GLN A 98 -7.61 -15.75 11.37
C GLN A 98 -8.72 -16.60 11.97
#